data_AF-A0A6J4UQG2-F1
#
_entry.id   AF-A0A6J4UQG2-F1
#
_cell.length_a   1.000
_cell.length_b   1.000
_cell.length_c   1.000
_cell.angle_alpha   90.00
_cell.angle_beta   90.00
_cell.angle_gamma   90.00
#
_symmetry.space_group_name_H-M   'P 1'
#
loop_
_entity.id
_entity.type
_entity.pdbx_description
1 polymer ?
#
loop_
_entity_poly.entity_id
_entity_poly.type
_entity_poly.pdbx_seq_one_letter_code
_entity_poly.pdbx_strand_id
1 'polypeptide(L)'
;MSRPTRRIAVVVLALAASMALAAPAPAITRPHVFSVLEVPGPDTEIDPGSNEIPRVGQRFGFASTLYAWAGTKRGKRVGGLEGFCTWLRVNVAAEAGTVHCHAEWRLPGGRILGAGFLRFSASSGPSFVVPVIGGTGVYHNAKGFVRIRSIGASNRSVDEFHLTP
;
A
#
# COMPACT_ATOMS: atom_id res chain seq x y z
N MET A 1 12.82 12.37 -70.68
CA MET A 1 13.85 13.15 -69.97
C MET A 1 13.15 14.38 -69.44
N SER A 2 13.10 14.77 -68.16
CA SER A 2 13.88 14.51 -66.95
C SER A 2 12.98 14.77 -65.72
N ARG A 3 13.15 14.01 -64.62
CA ARG A 3 12.44 14.18 -63.33
C ARG A 3 13.24 15.14 -62.42
N PRO A 4 12.59 15.93 -61.56
CA PRO A 4 13.24 16.43 -60.36
C PRO A 4 12.65 15.76 -59.11
N THR A 5 13.33 14.70 -58.67
CA THR A 5 13.41 14.27 -57.27
C THR A 5 14.15 15.34 -56.46
N ARG A 6 13.51 15.95 -55.46
CA ARG A 6 14.16 16.57 -54.30
C ARG A 6 13.12 17.15 -53.35
N ARG A 7 12.95 16.50 -52.19
CA ARG A 7 12.67 17.08 -50.85
C ARG A 7 12.23 15.95 -49.90
N ILE A 8 13.13 14.99 -49.67
CA ILE A 8 13.10 14.12 -48.50
C ILE A 8 14.46 14.28 -47.84
N ALA A 9 14.58 15.23 -46.93
CA ALA A 9 15.69 15.33 -45.99
C ALA A 9 15.31 16.39 -44.94
N VAL A 10 15.65 16.14 -43.69
CA VAL A 10 15.50 17.03 -42.51
C VAL A 10 14.16 16.91 -41.77
N VAL A 11 13.90 15.77 -41.11
CA VAL A 11 13.32 15.70 -39.73
C VAL A 11 13.69 14.33 -39.10
N VAL A 12 14.97 14.06 -38.83
CA VAL A 12 15.40 12.84 -38.08
C VAL A 12 16.28 13.16 -36.86
N LEU A 13 16.51 14.44 -36.53
CA LEU A 13 17.49 14.84 -35.51
C LEU A 13 16.88 15.49 -34.25
N ALA A 14 15.86 14.89 -33.64
CA ALA A 14 15.29 15.40 -32.39
C ALA A 14 14.86 14.31 -31.39
N LEU A 15 15.47 13.11 -31.42
CA LEU A 15 15.13 12.00 -30.51
C LEU A 15 16.21 11.64 -29.47
N ALA A 16 17.22 12.51 -29.24
CA ALA A 16 18.42 12.11 -28.50
C ALA A 16 18.64 12.75 -27.11
N ALA A 17 17.68 13.48 -26.50
CA ALA A 17 17.99 14.23 -25.28
C ALA A 17 16.90 14.24 -24.19
N SER A 18 16.23 13.11 -23.97
CA SER A 18 15.27 12.98 -22.86
C SER A 18 15.56 11.78 -21.95
N MET A 19 16.82 11.38 -21.79
CA MET A 19 17.22 10.60 -20.62
C MET A 19 17.34 11.57 -19.44
N ALA A 20 16.20 11.99 -18.89
CA ALA A 20 16.19 12.60 -17.58
C ALA A 20 16.73 11.55 -16.60
N LEU A 21 17.98 11.71 -16.17
CA LEU A 21 18.53 10.95 -15.05
C LEU A 21 17.64 11.24 -13.85
N ALA A 22 16.76 10.29 -13.51
CA ALA A 22 16.06 10.31 -12.24
C ALA A 22 17.14 10.19 -11.16
N ALA A 23 17.52 11.33 -10.56
CA ALA A 23 18.42 11.32 -9.42
C ALA A 23 17.82 10.39 -8.35
N PRO A 24 18.61 9.46 -7.77
CA PRO A 24 18.11 8.56 -6.75
C PRO A 24 17.54 9.39 -5.61
N ALA A 25 16.30 9.10 -5.22
CA ALA A 25 15.70 9.75 -4.06
C ALA A 25 16.55 9.43 -2.81
N PRO A 26 16.82 10.41 -1.94
CA PRO A 26 17.62 10.18 -0.75
C PRO A 26 16.95 9.12 0.13
N ALA A 27 17.74 8.14 0.56
CA ALA A 27 17.32 7.06 1.45
C ALA A 27 16.95 7.59 2.84
N ILE A 28 16.24 6.78 3.63
CA ILE A 28 16.14 7.02 5.07
C ILE A 28 17.52 6.79 5.70
N THR A 29 18.02 7.77 6.45
CA THR A 29 19.35 7.72 7.10
C THR A 29 19.29 7.59 8.63
N ARG A 30 18.09 7.68 9.22
CA ARG A 30 17.84 7.60 10.67
C ARG A 30 16.46 7.01 10.94
N PRO A 31 16.18 6.49 12.14
CA PRO A 31 14.84 6.05 12.50
C PRO A 31 13.78 7.10 12.15
N HIS A 32 12.71 6.67 11.48
CA HIS A 32 11.67 7.54 10.96
C HIS A 32 10.31 6.99 11.38
N VAL A 33 9.60 7.79 12.19
CA VAL A 33 8.27 7.46 12.70
C VAL A 33 7.27 8.47 12.17
N PHE A 34 6.19 8.00 11.56
CA PHE A 34 5.10 8.84 11.08
C PHE A 34 3.79 8.07 11.06
N SER A 35 2.67 8.79 11.02
CA SER A 35 1.34 8.19 10.98
C SER A 35 0.53 8.72 9.81
N VAL A 36 -0.29 7.85 9.24
CA VAL A 36 -1.35 8.21 8.30
C VAL A 36 -2.68 7.69 8.79
N LEU A 37 -3.75 8.39 8.41
CA LEU A 37 -5.12 7.94 8.60
C LEU A 37 -5.52 7.16 7.36
N GLU A 38 -5.85 5.90 7.56
CA GLU A 38 -6.49 5.06 6.56
C GLU A 38 -8.00 5.27 6.61
N VAL A 39 -8.58 5.57 5.45
CA VAL A 39 -10.03 5.55 5.24
C VAL A 39 -10.32 4.48 4.21
N PRO A 40 -10.98 3.36 4.59
CA PRO A 40 -11.21 2.26 3.67
C PRO A 40 -12.17 2.66 2.55
N GLY A 41 -11.89 2.15 1.36
CA GLY A 41 -12.87 2.01 0.29
C GLY A 41 -13.65 0.70 0.44
N PRO A 42 -14.44 0.32 -0.57
CA PRO A 42 -15.09 -0.99 -0.58
C PRO A 42 -14.06 -2.11 -0.78
N ASP A 43 -14.19 -3.18 -0.01
CA ASP A 43 -13.46 -4.42 -0.25
C ASP A 43 -13.99 -5.12 -1.51
N THR A 44 -13.10 -5.83 -2.20
CA THR A 44 -13.44 -6.64 -3.37
C THR A 44 -13.20 -8.11 -3.05
N GLU A 45 -14.28 -8.89 -2.98
CA GLU A 45 -14.14 -10.35 -2.92
C GLU A 45 -13.62 -10.87 -4.26
N ILE A 46 -12.49 -11.57 -4.21
CA ILE A 46 -11.85 -12.12 -5.41
C ILE A 46 -12.44 -13.51 -5.72
N ASP A 47 -12.74 -14.27 -4.67
CA ASP A 47 -13.43 -15.56 -4.75
C ASP A 47 -14.75 -15.48 -3.97
N PRO A 48 -15.81 -14.89 -4.55
CA PRO A 48 -17.06 -14.73 -3.83
C PRO A 48 -17.61 -16.09 -3.40
N GLY A 49 -17.85 -16.23 -2.09
CA GLY A 49 -18.52 -17.37 -1.51
C GLY A 49 -20.04 -17.16 -1.51
N SER A 50 -20.80 -18.23 -1.27
CA SER A 50 -22.25 -18.14 -1.05
C SER A 50 -22.64 -17.80 0.40
N ASN A 51 -21.65 -17.65 1.30
CA ASN A 51 -21.87 -17.68 2.75
C ASN A 51 -21.28 -16.44 3.43
N GLU A 52 -21.94 -15.97 4.50
CA GLU A 52 -21.47 -14.88 5.37
C GLU A 52 -20.15 -15.20 6.10
N ILE A 53 -19.79 -16.47 6.21
CA ILE A 53 -18.57 -16.94 6.88
C ILE A 53 -17.48 -17.22 5.84
N PRO A 54 -16.30 -16.58 5.95
CA PRO A 54 -15.20 -16.83 5.04
C PRO A 54 -14.71 -18.28 5.08
N ARG A 55 -14.25 -18.80 3.93
CA ARG A 55 -13.62 -20.12 3.83
C ARG A 55 -12.09 -20.01 3.88
N VAL A 56 -11.43 -21.05 4.37
CA VAL A 56 -9.97 -21.19 4.21
C VAL A 56 -9.64 -21.20 2.71
N GLY A 57 -8.64 -20.42 2.32
CA GLY A 57 -8.24 -20.18 0.93
C GLY A 57 -9.00 -19.05 0.24
N GLN A 58 -10.10 -18.53 0.81
CA GLN A 58 -10.82 -17.39 0.23
C GLN A 58 -9.96 -16.14 0.25
N ARG A 59 -9.99 -15.40 -0.86
CA ARG A 59 -9.20 -14.18 -1.07
C ARG A 59 -10.08 -12.95 -1.18
N PHE A 60 -9.57 -11.84 -0.67
CA PHE A 60 -10.14 -10.52 -0.84
C PHE A 60 -9.05 -9.49 -1.10
N GLY A 61 -9.39 -8.48 -1.89
CA GLY A 61 -8.60 -7.28 -2.09
C GLY A 61 -9.24 -6.10 -1.39
N PHE A 62 -8.44 -5.12 -1.00
CA PHE A 62 -8.93 -3.87 -0.43
C PHE A 62 -8.15 -2.70 -1.00
N ALA A 63 -8.79 -1.54 -1.04
CA ALA A 63 -8.17 -0.28 -1.41
C ALA A 63 -8.65 0.82 -0.47
N SER A 64 -7.72 1.62 0.02
CA SER A 64 -7.97 2.68 0.99
C SER A 64 -7.34 4.00 0.54
N THR A 65 -7.91 5.11 0.99
CA THR A 65 -7.31 6.43 0.82
C THR A 65 -6.55 6.83 2.09
N LEU A 66 -5.32 7.31 1.92
CA LEU A 66 -4.47 7.73 3.03
C LEU A 66 -4.49 9.25 3.20
N TYR A 67 -4.64 9.71 4.43
CA TYR A 67 -4.60 11.12 4.81
C TYR A 67 -3.51 11.39 5.84
N ALA A 68 -2.94 12.59 5.83
CA ALA A 68 -2.07 13.04 6.89
C ALA A 68 -2.82 12.97 8.24
N TRP A 69 -2.15 12.50 9.30
CA TRP A 69 -2.74 12.33 10.61
C TRP A 69 -1.91 13.02 11.69
N ALA A 70 -2.57 13.88 12.47
CA ALA A 70 -1.97 14.60 13.60
C ALA A 70 -2.62 14.20 14.93
N GLY A 71 -2.99 12.92 15.08
CA GLY A 71 -3.53 12.37 16.33
C GLY A 71 -5.05 12.52 16.52
N THR A 72 -5.64 13.65 16.12
CA THR A 72 -7.09 13.91 16.30
C THR A 72 -7.81 14.40 15.04
N LYS A 73 -7.08 14.91 14.04
CA LYS A 73 -7.67 15.54 12.85
C LYS A 73 -7.15 14.91 11.56
N ARG A 74 -8.08 14.60 10.66
CA ARG A 74 -7.81 14.24 9.26
C ARG A 74 -7.24 15.45 8.51
N GLY A 75 -6.03 15.30 7.98
CA GLY A 75 -5.39 16.29 7.12
C GLY A 75 -5.65 16.06 5.62
N LYS A 76 -4.76 16.58 4.78
CA LYS A 76 -4.79 16.39 3.32
C LYS A 76 -4.59 14.92 2.94
N ARG A 77 -5.11 14.51 1.78
CA ARG A 77 -4.76 13.22 1.18
C ARG A 77 -3.24 13.16 0.93
N VAL A 78 -2.63 12.05 1.32
CA VAL A 78 -1.19 11.80 1.14
C VAL A 78 -0.93 10.57 0.28
N GLY A 79 -1.94 9.77 -0.04
CA GLY A 79 -1.70 8.60 -0.86
C GLY A 79 -2.86 7.63 -0.95
N GLY A 80 -2.49 6.36 -1.14
CA GLY A 80 -3.41 5.23 -1.17
C GLY A 80 -2.74 3.97 -0.62
N LEU A 81 -3.56 3.02 -0.23
CA LEU A 81 -3.16 1.70 0.20
C LEU A 81 -3.94 0.70 -0.62
N GLU A 82 -3.27 -0.32 -1.13
CA GLU A 82 -3.91 -1.47 -1.76
C GLU A 82 -3.32 -2.74 -1.16
N GLY A 83 -4.16 -3.74 -0.94
CA GLY A 83 -3.69 -5.02 -0.44
C GLY A 83 -4.57 -6.16 -0.87
N PHE A 84 -4.03 -7.36 -0.67
CA PHE A 84 -4.74 -8.60 -0.86
C PHE A 84 -4.45 -9.53 0.32
N CYS A 85 -5.45 -10.29 0.70
CA CYS A 85 -5.39 -11.20 1.83
C CYS A 85 -5.97 -12.55 1.46
N THR A 86 -5.47 -13.60 2.12
CA THR A 86 -6.00 -14.96 2.03
C THR A 86 -6.34 -15.47 3.42
N TRP A 87 -7.55 -15.99 3.61
CA TRP A 87 -7.95 -16.66 4.85
C TRP A 87 -7.21 -17.99 5.00
N LEU A 88 -6.55 -18.17 6.14
CA LEU A 88 -5.78 -19.39 6.44
C LEU A 88 -6.41 -20.22 7.55
N ARG A 89 -7.11 -19.56 8.48
CA ARG A 89 -7.83 -20.20 9.58
C ARG A 89 -9.11 -19.43 9.87
N VAL A 90 -10.19 -20.16 10.12
CA VAL A 90 -11.49 -19.61 10.50
C VAL A 90 -12.01 -20.44 11.67
N ASN A 91 -12.34 -19.77 12.77
CA ASN A 91 -12.95 -20.37 13.95
C ASN A 91 -14.27 -19.64 14.24
N VAL A 92 -15.37 -20.27 13.82
CA VAL A 92 -16.72 -19.70 13.94
C VAL A 92 -17.14 -19.60 15.41
N ALA A 93 -16.85 -20.62 16.22
CA ALA A 93 -17.24 -20.64 17.62
C ALA A 93 -16.58 -19.53 18.45
N ALA A 94 -15.37 -19.12 18.06
CA ALA A 94 -14.62 -18.05 18.72
C ALA A 94 -14.70 -16.70 17.97
N GLU A 95 -15.49 -16.61 16.89
CA GLU A 95 -15.56 -15.44 16.00
C GLU A 95 -14.18 -14.88 15.66
N ALA A 96 -13.27 -15.78 15.30
CA ALA A 96 -11.87 -15.47 15.10
C ALA A 96 -11.34 -16.07 13.81
N GLY A 97 -10.29 -15.45 13.27
CA GLY A 97 -9.62 -16.02 12.12
C GLY A 97 -8.25 -15.41 11.88
N THR A 98 -7.51 -16.04 10.98
CA THR A 98 -6.17 -15.62 10.59
C THR A 98 -6.11 -15.49 9.08
N VAL A 99 -5.63 -14.35 8.62
CA VAL A 99 -5.33 -14.10 7.21
C VAL A 99 -3.83 -13.90 7.03
N HIS A 100 -3.32 -14.18 5.84
CA HIS A 100 -2.05 -13.65 5.39
C HIS A 100 -2.32 -12.53 4.39
N CYS A 101 -1.74 -11.36 4.63
CA CYS A 101 -1.95 -10.18 3.80
C CYS A 101 -0.62 -9.67 3.24
N HIS A 102 -0.69 -9.14 2.03
CA HIS A 102 0.32 -8.25 1.46
C HIS A 102 -0.36 -6.91 1.17
N ALA A 103 0.28 -5.83 1.57
CA ALA A 103 -0.27 -4.51 1.38
C ALA A 103 0.82 -3.52 0.99
N GLU A 104 0.46 -2.57 0.15
CA GLU A 104 1.35 -1.56 -0.35
C GLU A 104 0.80 -0.16 -0.09
N TRP A 105 1.58 0.62 0.65
CA TRP A 105 1.31 2.03 0.89
C TRP A 105 2.02 2.87 -0.17
N ARG A 106 1.24 3.56 -0.99
CA ARG A 106 1.72 4.56 -1.96
C ARG A 106 1.70 5.93 -1.29
N LEU A 107 2.86 6.44 -0.92
CA LEU A 107 3.06 7.65 -0.12
C LEU A 107 3.86 8.71 -0.90
N PRO A 108 3.92 9.97 -0.41
CA PRO A 108 4.81 10.96 -0.97
C PRO A 108 6.25 10.47 -0.80
N GLY A 109 7.01 10.42 -1.89
CA GLY A 109 8.40 9.98 -1.87
C GLY A 109 8.62 8.49 -2.16
N GLY A 110 7.58 7.65 -2.24
CA GLY A 110 7.75 6.26 -2.67
C GLY A 110 6.65 5.30 -2.21
N ARG A 111 6.98 4.01 -2.29
CA ARG A 111 6.08 2.91 -1.89
C ARG A 111 6.69 2.17 -0.70
N ILE A 112 5.85 1.63 0.17
CA ILE A 112 6.24 0.72 1.26
C ILE A 112 5.43 -0.56 1.07
N LEU A 113 6.11 -1.70 1.10
CA LEU A 113 5.50 -3.04 1.04
C LEU A 113 5.56 -3.69 2.42
N GLY A 114 4.42 -4.14 2.91
CA GLY A 114 4.32 -4.94 4.13
C GLY A 114 3.61 -6.26 3.88
N ALA A 115 3.98 -7.28 4.64
CA ALA A 115 3.31 -8.57 4.60
C ALA A 115 3.33 -9.26 5.96
N GLY A 116 2.26 -9.96 6.31
CA GLY A 116 2.17 -10.62 7.60
C GLY A 116 0.89 -11.40 7.83
N PHE A 117 0.90 -12.16 8.93
CA PHE A 117 -0.29 -12.86 9.42
C PHE A 117 -1.07 -11.97 10.36
N LEU A 118 -2.32 -11.65 10.00
CA LEU A 118 -3.21 -10.84 10.83
C LEU A 118 -4.24 -11.75 11.50
N ARG A 119 -4.50 -11.52 12.79
CA ARG A 119 -5.43 -12.31 13.59
C ARG A 119 -6.61 -11.46 14.01
N PHE A 120 -7.80 -11.79 13.51
CA PHE A 120 -9.03 -11.12 13.89
C PHE A 120 -9.69 -11.87 15.04
N SER A 121 -10.29 -11.13 15.97
CA SER A 121 -11.26 -11.65 16.93
C SER A 121 -12.34 -10.60 17.18
N ALA A 122 -13.59 -11.02 17.40
CA ALA A 122 -14.68 -10.10 17.74
C ALA A 122 -14.41 -9.29 19.03
N SER A 123 -13.63 -9.85 19.96
CA SER A 123 -13.36 -9.25 21.27
C SER A 123 -12.29 -8.16 21.29
N SER A 124 -11.41 -8.12 20.29
CA SER A 124 -10.28 -7.21 20.21
C SER A 124 -10.34 -6.50 18.87
N GLY A 125 -10.83 -5.26 18.85
CA GLY A 125 -10.83 -4.45 17.63
C GLY A 125 -9.47 -4.50 16.91
N PRO A 126 -9.43 -4.42 15.57
CA PRO A 126 -8.25 -4.79 14.81
C PRO A 126 -7.05 -3.91 15.18
N SER A 127 -6.06 -4.51 15.85
CA SER A 127 -4.73 -3.92 15.98
C SER A 127 -3.68 -4.92 15.56
N PHE A 128 -2.87 -4.50 14.60
CA PHE A 128 -1.89 -5.36 13.94
C PHE A 128 -0.53 -4.70 13.93
N VAL A 129 0.50 -5.55 13.91
CA VAL A 129 1.86 -5.15 13.57
C VAL A 129 2.25 -5.92 12.32
N VAL A 130 2.52 -5.19 11.25
CA VAL A 130 2.88 -5.77 9.95
C VAL A 130 4.33 -5.42 9.65
N PRO A 131 5.22 -6.42 9.46
CA PRO A 131 6.58 -6.20 9.02
C PRO A 131 6.62 -5.43 7.69
N VAL A 132 7.54 -4.46 7.60
CA VAL A 132 7.92 -3.82 6.34
C VAL A 132 9.00 -4.67 5.70
N ILE A 133 8.73 -5.15 4.48
CA ILE A 133 9.58 -6.09 3.75
C ILE A 133 10.23 -5.47 2.51
N GLY A 134 9.87 -4.23 2.17
CA GLY A 134 10.50 -3.49 1.08
C GLY A 134 9.93 -2.10 0.90
N GLY A 135 10.56 -1.34 0.01
CA GLY A 135 10.08 -0.02 -0.38
C GLY A 135 10.77 0.50 -1.63
N THR A 136 10.36 1.70 -2.06
CA THR A 136 10.94 2.42 -3.21
C THR A 136 11.11 3.90 -2.89
N GLY A 137 11.83 4.62 -3.76
CA GLY A 137 12.05 6.06 -3.60
C GLY A 137 12.79 6.34 -2.29
N VAL A 138 12.29 7.26 -1.46
CA VAL A 138 12.91 7.55 -0.16
C VAL A 138 12.89 6.35 0.79
N TYR A 139 11.98 5.39 0.57
CA TYR A 139 11.79 4.19 1.41
C TYR A 139 12.54 2.95 0.90
N HIS A 140 13.43 3.06 -0.10
CA HIS A 140 14.03 1.89 -0.76
C HIS A 140 14.87 0.98 0.16
N ASN A 141 15.38 1.52 1.26
CA ASN A 141 16.12 0.77 2.28
C ASN A 141 15.32 0.55 3.57
N ALA A 142 14.03 0.91 3.60
CA ALA A 142 13.24 0.88 4.82
C ALA A 142 13.05 -0.55 5.35
N LYS A 143 13.38 -0.74 6.63
CA LYS A 143 13.09 -1.92 7.45
C LYS A 143 12.25 -1.51 8.66
N GLY A 144 11.51 -2.45 9.24
CA GLY A 144 10.77 -2.21 10.49
C GLY A 144 9.36 -2.73 10.40
N PHE A 145 8.39 -1.96 10.88
CA PHE A 145 6.99 -2.37 10.90
C PHE A 145 6.03 -1.19 10.80
N VAL A 146 4.77 -1.49 10.48
CA VAL A 146 3.63 -0.59 10.65
C VAL A 146 2.70 -1.16 11.71
N ARG A 147 2.32 -0.33 12.67
CA ARG A 147 1.28 -0.62 13.65
C ARG A 147 -0.03 -0.04 13.15
N ILE A 148 -0.99 -0.91 12.87
CA ILE A 148 -2.33 -0.56 12.41
C ILE A 148 -3.26 -0.63 13.61
N ARG A 149 -4.08 0.39 13.80
CA ARG A 149 -5.07 0.42 14.89
C ARG A 149 -6.36 1.06 14.42
N SER A 150 -7.47 0.35 14.55
CA SER A 150 -8.78 0.93 14.26
C SER A 150 -9.11 2.10 15.19
N ILE A 151 -9.77 3.12 14.63
CA ILE A 151 -10.24 4.30 15.34
C ILE A 151 -11.74 4.55 15.12
N GLY A 152 -12.47 4.68 16.23
CA GLY A 152 -13.91 4.91 16.22
C GLY A 152 -14.71 3.74 15.61
N ALA A 153 -16.00 3.97 15.38
CA ALA A 153 -16.91 2.98 14.82
C ALA A 153 -16.90 2.90 13.27
N SER A 154 -16.06 3.70 12.60
CA SER A 154 -16.17 3.96 11.16
C SER A 154 -15.20 3.15 10.27
N ASN A 155 -14.73 1.98 10.72
CA ASN A 155 -13.74 1.13 10.03
C ASN A 155 -12.44 1.86 9.61
N ARG A 156 -12.13 3.01 10.22
CA ARG A 156 -10.90 3.77 9.92
C ARG A 156 -9.74 3.22 10.74
N SER A 157 -8.52 3.34 10.22
CA SER A 157 -7.29 2.93 10.90
C SER A 157 -6.31 4.08 11.02
N VAL A 158 -5.46 4.02 12.04
CA VAL A 158 -4.19 4.76 12.04
C VAL A 158 -3.08 3.76 11.76
N ASP A 159 -2.29 4.07 10.74
CA ASP A 159 -1.12 3.31 10.34
C ASP A 159 0.10 4.08 10.80
N GLU A 160 0.75 3.59 11.86
CA GLU A 160 1.94 4.18 12.45
C GLU A 160 3.18 3.40 12.03
N PHE A 161 3.99 4.01 11.18
CA PHE A 161 5.20 3.42 10.65
C PHE A 161 6.37 3.64 11.61
N HIS A 162 7.15 2.59 11.84
CA HIS A 162 8.41 2.62 12.56
C HIS A 162 9.48 2.08 11.63
N LEU A 163 10.14 2.99 10.91
CA LEU A 163 11.12 2.65 9.89
C LEU A 163 12.55 2.89 10.38
N THR A 164 13.45 2.04 9.91
CA THR A 164 14.90 2.12 10.10
C THR A 164 15.61 1.89 8.76
N PRO A 165 16.83 2.41 8.58
CA PRO A 165 17.63 2.20 7.36
C PRO A 165 18.02 0.75 7.07
#